data_AF-A0A662REW0-F1
#
_entry.id   AF-A0A662REW0-F1
#
_cell.length_a   1.000
_cell.length_b   1.000
_cell.length_c   1.000
_cell.angle_alpha   90.00
_cell.angle_beta   90.00
_cell.angle_gamma   90.00
#
_symmetry.space_group_name_H-M   'P 1'
#
loop_
_entity.id
_entity.type
_entity.pdbx_description
1 polymer ?
#
loop_
_entity_poly.entity_id
_entity_poly.type
_entity_poly.pdbx_seq_one_letter_code
_entity_poly.pdbx_strand_id
1 'polypeptide(L)'
;MGTCRYCGSTWQTEDDHVIAESKRGKRTVPACRACNRSKGDKPLMEWVRWLKKNDPYRWSRIKKYNYGKKNDIARKVQKIRDEG
;
A
#
# COMPACT_ATOMS: atom_id res chain seq x y z
N MET A 1 -7.34 -4.44 -16.68
CA MET A 1 -6.68 -4.92 -15.43
C MET A 1 -5.69 -3.87 -14.96
N GLY A 2 -5.84 -3.37 -13.73
CA GLY A 2 -5.05 -2.26 -13.20
C GLY A 2 -3.70 -2.69 -12.61
N THR A 3 -2.77 -1.75 -12.46
CA THR A 3 -1.51 -1.99 -11.73
C THR A 3 -1.72 -1.73 -10.24
N CYS A 4 -1.27 -2.64 -9.36
CA CYS A 4 -1.35 -2.47 -7.92
C CYS A 4 -0.76 -1.12 -7.50
N ARG A 5 -1.58 -0.29 -6.83
CA ARG A 5 -1.22 1.06 -6.45
C ARG A 5 -0.18 1.11 -5.33
N TYR A 6 -0.01 0.01 -4.59
CA TYR A 6 0.97 -0.10 -3.52
C TYR A 6 2.35 -0.56 -4.05
N CYS A 7 2.42 -1.71 -4.73
CA CYS A 7 3.70 -2.34 -5.08
C CYS A 7 4.00 -2.42 -6.58
N GLY A 8 3.08 -2.01 -7.45
CA GLY A 8 3.26 -2.08 -8.90
C GLY A 8 3.03 -3.44 -9.54
N SER A 9 2.59 -4.45 -8.79
CA SER A 9 2.24 -5.77 -9.36
C SER A 9 1.02 -5.67 -10.29
N THR A 10 1.09 -6.35 -11.43
CA THR A 10 -0.04 -6.58 -12.34
C THR A 10 -0.69 -7.94 -12.12
N TRP A 11 -0.11 -8.80 -11.27
CA TRP A 11 -0.62 -10.12 -10.94
C TRP A 11 -1.74 -10.07 -9.90
N GLN A 12 -2.85 -10.79 -10.17
CA GLN A 12 -4.01 -10.97 -9.28
C GLN A 12 -4.47 -9.65 -8.63
N THR A 13 -4.73 -8.64 -9.45
CA THR A 13 -5.18 -7.32 -9.00
C THR A 13 -6.69 -7.29 -8.83
N GLU A 14 -7.11 -6.85 -7.66
CA GLU A 14 -8.49 -6.67 -7.20
C GLU A 14 -8.64 -5.21 -6.71
N ASP A 15 -9.86 -4.74 -6.50
CA ASP A 15 -10.08 -3.42 -5.90
C ASP A 15 -9.96 -3.50 -4.37
N ASP A 16 -8.95 -2.85 -3.78
CA ASP A 16 -8.80 -2.71 -2.31
C ASP A 16 -9.37 -1.38 -1.84
N HIS A 17 -10.12 -1.43 -0.75
CA HIS A 17 -10.64 -0.24 -0.09
C HIS A 17 -9.51 0.45 0.70
N VAL A 18 -9.12 1.66 0.27
CA VAL A 18 -8.06 2.47 0.91
C VAL A 18 -8.38 2.76 2.38
N ILE A 19 -9.66 2.85 2.72
CA ILE A 19 -10.23 2.83 4.07
C ILE A 19 -11.15 1.61 4.09
N ALA A 20 -11.01 0.71 5.07
CA ALA A 20 -11.83 -0.50 5.14
C ALA A 20 -13.32 -0.18 4.97
N GLU A 21 -14.06 -1.06 4.28
CA GLU A 21 -15.52 -0.92 4.09
C GLU A 21 -16.25 -0.81 5.43
N SER A 22 -15.79 -1.56 6.44
CA SER A 22 -16.26 -1.48 7.84
C SER A 22 -16.11 -0.08 8.47
N LYS A 23 -15.31 0.80 7.88
CA LYS A 23 -15.09 2.20 8.28
C LYS A 23 -15.70 3.21 7.28
N ARG A 24 -16.67 2.78 6.45
CA ARG A 24 -17.39 3.61 5.44
C ARG A 24 -16.48 4.22 4.37
N GLY A 25 -15.35 3.58 4.06
CA GLY A 25 -14.41 4.04 3.05
C GLY A 25 -14.90 3.84 1.61
N LYS A 26 -15.24 4.93 0.89
CA LYS A 26 -15.71 4.86 -0.52
C LYS A 26 -14.61 4.82 -1.59
N ARG A 27 -13.33 4.97 -1.20
CA ARG A 27 -12.21 5.06 -2.16
C ARG A 27 -11.54 3.70 -2.30
N THR A 28 -11.76 3.03 -3.43
CA THR A 28 -11.01 1.84 -3.81
C THR A 28 -9.80 2.20 -4.66
N VAL A 29 -8.74 1.40 -4.57
CA VAL A 29 -7.58 1.45 -5.48
C VAL A 29 -7.26 0.05 -5.95
N PRO A 30 -6.75 -0.12 -7.19
CA PRO A 30 -6.28 -1.42 -7.64
C PRO A 30 -5.15 -1.90 -6.72
N ALA A 31 -5.26 -3.11 -6.18
CA ALA A 31 -4.25 -3.73 -5.34
C ALA A 31 -4.09 -5.21 -5.68
N CYS A 32 -2.86 -5.73 -5.67
CA CYS A 32 -2.70 -7.17 -5.78
C CYS A 32 -3.20 -7.85 -4.50
N ARG A 33 -3.70 -9.08 -4.64
CA ARG A 33 -4.21 -9.89 -3.52
C ARG A 33 -3.25 -9.95 -2.32
N ALA A 34 -1.94 -9.99 -2.57
CA ALA A 34 -0.92 -10.00 -1.53
C ALA A 34 -0.86 -8.69 -0.73
N CYS A 35 -0.93 -7.53 -1.41
CA CYS A 35 -0.98 -6.23 -0.72
C CYS A 35 -2.31 -6.03 -0.02
N ASN A 36 -3.42 -6.38 -0.68
CA ASN A 36 -4.77 -6.28 -0.12
C ASN A 36 -4.87 -7.07 1.19
N ARG A 37 -4.50 -8.36 1.17
CA ARG A 37 -4.49 -9.23 2.37
C ARG A 37 -3.52 -8.75 3.45
N SER A 38 -2.33 -8.28 3.06
CA SER A 38 -1.35 -7.78 4.03
C SER A 38 -1.79 -6.48 4.71
N LYS A 39 -2.51 -5.61 3.98
CA LYS A 39 -3.06 -4.38 4.54
C LYS A 39 -4.24 -4.66 5.46
N GLY A 40 -5.18 -5.50 5.01
CA GLY A 40 -6.41 -5.78 5.74
C GLY A 40 -7.15 -4.48 6.07
N ASP A 41 -7.53 -4.34 7.34
CA ASP A 41 -8.25 -3.19 7.89
C ASP A 41 -7.34 -2.05 8.37
N LYS A 42 -6.02 -2.22 8.26
CA LYS A 42 -5.03 -1.26 8.76
C LYS A 42 -5.09 0.04 7.95
N PRO A 43 -5.04 1.19 8.64
CA PRO A 43 -4.74 2.46 7.99
C PRO A 43 -3.42 2.38 7.22
N LEU A 44 -3.35 3.00 6.05
CA LEU A 44 -2.18 2.94 5.17
C LEU A 44 -0.85 3.25 5.89
N MET A 45 -0.78 4.27 6.74
CA MET A 45 0.47 4.60 7.45
C MET A 45 0.85 3.54 8.49
N GLU A 46 -0.12 2.97 9.21
CA GLU A 46 0.11 1.88 10.16
C GLU A 46 0.61 0.63 9.43
N TRP A 47 -0.04 0.26 8.33
CA TRP A 47 0.39 -0.87 7.50
C TRP A 47 1.81 -0.69 6.98
N VAL A 48 2.16 0.49 6.47
CA VAL A 48 3.51 0.76 5.94
C VAL A 48 4.58 0.67 7.05
N ARG A 49 4.29 1.18 8.26
CA ARG A 49 5.19 1.00 9.42
C ARG A 49 5.32 -0.47 9.82
N TRP A 50 4.22 -1.22 9.79
CA TRP A 50 4.22 -2.65 10.06
C TRP A 50 5.08 -3.40 9.04
N LEU A 51 4.98 -3.08 7.74
CA LEU A 51 5.82 -3.69 6.70
C LEU A 51 7.31 -3.42 6.90
N LYS A 52 7.70 -2.18 7.28
CA LYS A 52 9.11 -1.84 7.55
C LYS A 52 9.74 -2.78 8.57
N LYS A 53 8.96 -3.26 9.56
CA LYS A 53 9.41 -4.14 10.64
C LYS A 53 9.21 -5.64 10.36
N ASN A 54 8.09 -6.02 9.75
CA ASN A 54 7.63 -7.41 9.70
C ASN A 54 7.67 -8.04 8.30
N ASP A 55 7.80 -7.23 7.24
CA ASP A 55 7.88 -7.73 5.86
C ASP A 55 8.83 -6.84 5.02
N PRO A 56 10.15 -6.98 5.21
CA PRO A 56 11.14 -6.15 4.53
C PRO A 56 11.13 -6.35 3.01
N TYR A 57 10.74 -7.53 2.53
CA TYR A 57 10.61 -7.83 1.10
C TYR A 57 9.52 -6.96 0.46
N ARG A 58 8.29 -6.98 1.03
CA ARG A 58 7.18 -6.18 0.51
C ARG A 58 7.43 -4.70 0.73
N TRP A 59 8.02 -4.31 1.86
CA TRP A 59 8.46 -2.94 2.09
C TRP A 59 9.39 -2.44 0.98
N SER A 60 10.43 -3.20 0.63
CA SER A 60 11.38 -2.85 -0.44
C SER A 60 10.67 -2.61 -1.78
N ARG A 61 9.74 -3.49 -2.16
CA ARG A 61 8.96 -3.34 -3.41
C ARG A 61 8.07 -2.10 -3.40
N ILE A 62 7.34 -1.87 -2.32
CA ILE A 62 6.46 -0.69 -2.18
C ILE A 62 7.29 0.60 -2.20
N LYS A 63 8.41 0.63 -1.47
CA LYS A 63 9.35 1.75 -1.45
C LYS A 63 9.87 2.06 -2.86
N LYS A 64 10.37 1.04 -3.57
CA LYS A 64 10.89 1.19 -4.95
C LYS A 64 9.80 1.71 -5.90
N TYR A 65 8.61 1.13 -5.86
CA TYR A 65 7.52 1.53 -6.75
C TYR A 65 7.02 2.95 -6.49
N ASN A 66 7.09 3.45 -5.26
CA ASN A 66 6.62 4.79 -4.88
C ASN A 66 7.71 5.87 -4.89
N TYR A 67 8.96 5.51 -5.19
CA TYR A 67 10.05 6.46 -5.30
C TYR A 67 9.79 7.49 -6.41
N GLY A 68 10.01 8.78 -6.11
CA GLY A 68 9.81 9.90 -7.05
C GLY A 68 8.35 10.24 -7.40
N LYS A 69 7.37 9.45 -6.97
CA LYS A 69 5.96 9.71 -7.24
C LYS A 69 5.38 10.76 -6.29
N LYS A 70 4.44 11.57 -6.78
CA LYS A 70 3.85 12.71 -6.04
C LYS A 70 2.41 12.50 -5.55
N ASN A 71 1.86 11.29 -5.69
CA ASN A 71 0.51 10.94 -5.24
C ASN A 71 0.43 10.68 -3.72
N ASP A 72 -0.77 10.68 -3.15
CA ASP A 72 -1.00 10.56 -1.69
C ASP A 72 -0.36 9.31 -1.06
N ILE A 73 -0.39 8.17 -1.75
CA ILE A 73 0.21 6.92 -1.27
C ILE A 73 1.73 7.08 -1.22
N ALA A 74 2.31 7.61 -2.29
CA ALA A 74 3.75 7.83 -2.37
C ALA A 74 4.26 8.81 -1.30
N ARG A 75 3.53 9.90 -1.04
CA ARG A 75 3.86 10.85 0.04
C ARG A 75 3.87 10.17 1.41
N LYS A 76 2.88 9.33 1.71
CA LYS A 76 2.82 8.56 2.96
C LYS A 76 3.95 7.54 3.07
N VAL A 77 4.25 6.83 1.98
CA VAL A 77 5.37 5.86 1.93
C VAL A 77 6.71 6.55 2.16
N GLN A 78 6.95 7.70 1.53
CA GLN A 78 8.17 8.50 1.70
C GLN A 78 8.28 9.03 3.13
N LYS A 79 7.18 9.53 3.71
CA LYS A 79 7.16 9.93 5.12
C LYS A 79 7.62 8.80 6.05
N ILE A 80 7.10 7.57 5.90
CA ILE A 80 7.52 6.43 6.73
C ILE A 80 8.95 5.96 6.43
N ARG A 81 9.43 6.13 5.19
CA ARG A 81 10.83 5.84 4.83
C ARG A 81 11.79 6.75 5.58
N ASP A 82 11.42 8.03 5.70
CA ASP A 82 12.24 9.09 6.28
C ASP A 82 12.04 9.20 7.81
N GLU A 83 11.02 8.53 8.37
CA GLU A 83 10.91 8.25 9.81
C GLU A 83 12.01 7.24 10.19
N GLY A 84 12.92 7.64 11.09
CA GLY A 84 14.03 6.83 11.61
C GLY A 84 13.63 5.43 12.03
#